data_AF-A0A6L8ADE5-F1
#
_entry.id   AF-A0A6L8ADE5-F1
#
_cell.length_a   1.000
_cell.length_b   1.000
_cell.length_c   1.000
_cell.angle_alpha   90.00
_cell.angle_beta   90.00
_cell.angle_gamma   90.00
#
_symmetry.space_group_name_H-M   'P 1'
#
loop_
_entity.id
_entity.type
_entity.pdbx_description
1 polymer ?
#
loop_
_entity_poly.entity_id
_entity_poly.type
_entity_poly.pdbx_seq_one_letter_code
_entity_poly.pdbx_strand_id
1 'polypeptide(L)'
;MNAIPVVGWLISFVINVFLSIPFWFIWTVCGVGRNYFSFLPETLQAPGFWAVVGIFICFEILRGVIFGLKTETKSSGGGDDK
;
A
#
# COMPACT_ATOMS: atom_id res chain seq x y z
N MET A 1 24.78 8.46 -2.10
CA MET A 1 24.39 7.03 -2.17
C MET A 1 23.04 6.89 -1.49
N ASN A 2 21.96 7.07 -2.25
CA ASN A 2 20.59 7.22 -1.73
C ASN A 2 19.73 5.98 -2.07
N ALA A 3 20.30 4.78 -1.98
CA ALA A 3 19.62 3.52 -2.33
C ALA A 3 18.73 2.98 -1.19
N ILE A 4 18.97 3.42 0.04
CA ILE A 4 18.27 2.99 1.25
C ILE A 4 16.73 3.18 1.16
N PRO A 5 16.18 4.33 0.70
CA PRO A 5 14.73 4.50 0.61
C PRO A 5 14.07 3.59 -0.44
N VAL A 6 14.77 3.29 -1.55
CA VAL A 6 14.22 2.46 -2.64
C VAL A 6 14.10 1.00 -2.23
N VAL A 7 15.10 0.49 -1.50
CA VAL A 7 15.09 -0.89 -0.98
C VAL A 7 14.00 -1.07 0.08
N GLY A 8 13.82 -0.09 0.97
CA GLY A 8 12.73 -0.11 1.96
C GLY A 8 11.35 -0.14 1.32
N TRP A 9 11.13 0.66 0.27
CA TRP A 9 9.87 0.64 -0.50
C TRP A 9 9.64 -0.70 -1.20
N LEU A 10 10.68 -1.26 -1.82
CA LEU A 10 10.58 -2.54 -2.54
C LEU A 10 10.23 -3.71 -1.60
N ILE A 11 10.81 -3.74 -0.40
CA ILE A 11 10.52 -4.76 0.61
C ILE A 11 9.07 -4.64 1.09
N SER A 12 8.60 -3.42 1.40
CA SER A 12 7.21 -3.17 1.76
C SER A 12 6.25 -3.57 0.64
N PHE A 13 6.60 -3.30 -0.61
CA PHE A 13 5.82 -3.71 -1.79
C PHE A 13 5.66 -5.23 -1.84
N VAL A 14 6.76 -5.98 -1.73
CA VAL A 14 6.74 -7.45 -1.78
C VAL A 14 5.90 -8.03 -0.65
N ILE A 15 6.04 -7.52 0.58
CA ILE A 15 5.24 -7.97 1.73
C ILE A 15 3.74 -7.72 1.48
N ASN A 16 3.36 -6.55 0.97
CA ASN A 16 1.96 -6.25 0.66
C ASN A 16 1.39 -7.14 -0.46
N VAL A 17 2.19 -7.50 -1.46
CA VAL A 17 1.78 -8.46 -2.49
C VAL A 17 1.49 -9.83 -1.86
N PHE A 18 2.37 -10.32 -0.98
CA PHE A 18 2.12 -11.57 -0.27
C PHE A 18 0.91 -11.49 0.66
N LEU A 19 0.65 -10.34 1.28
CA LEU A 19 -0.51 -10.12 2.16
C LEU A 19 -1.84 -10.01 1.39
N SER A 20 -1.78 -9.57 0.13
CA SER A 20 -2.96 -9.48 -0.74
C SER A 20 -3.55 -10.86 -1.08
N ILE A 21 -2.72 -11.92 -1.08
CA ILE A 21 -3.13 -13.30 -1.38
C ILE A 21 -4.09 -13.86 -0.33
N PRO A 22 -3.74 -13.94 0.98
CA PRO A 22 -4.66 -14.43 2.00
C PRO A 22 -5.87 -13.51 2.15
N PHE A 23 -5.72 -12.20 1.95
CA PHE A 23 -6.87 -11.28 1.95
C PHE A 23 -7.84 -11.60 0.81
N TRP A 24 -7.36 -11.75 -0.42
CA TRP A 24 -8.20 -12.10 -1.57
C TRP A 24 -8.89 -13.46 -1.38
N PHE A 25 -8.18 -14.44 -0.83
CA PHE A 25 -8.74 -15.76 -0.55
C PHE A 25 -9.88 -15.66 0.48
N ILE A 26 -9.69 -14.97 1.59
CA ILE A 26 -10.75 -14.80 2.60
C ILE A 26 -11.92 -13.99 2.04
N TRP A 27 -11.64 -12.93 1.29
CA TRP A 27 -12.67 -12.05 0.74
C TRP A 27 -13.54 -12.73 -0.32
N THR A 28 -12.88 -13.40 -1.26
CA THR A 28 -13.51 -13.96 -2.48
C THR A 28 -13.86 -15.43 -2.33
N VAL A 29 -12.94 -16.25 -1.80
CA VAL A 29 -13.11 -17.72 -1.70
C VAL A 29 -13.90 -18.10 -0.46
N CYS A 30 -13.62 -17.51 0.70
CA CYS A 30 -14.47 -17.70 1.89
C CYS A 30 -15.80 -16.91 1.81
N GLY A 31 -16.02 -16.14 0.75
CA GLY A 31 -17.28 -15.46 0.49
C GLY A 31 -17.62 -14.34 1.46
N VAL A 32 -16.64 -13.79 2.19
CA VAL A 32 -16.85 -12.68 3.13
C VAL A 32 -17.44 -11.46 2.42
N GLY A 33 -16.95 -11.15 1.21
CA GLY A 33 -17.49 -10.05 0.40
C GLY A 33 -18.96 -10.28 0.01
N ARG A 34 -19.35 -11.52 -0.31
CA ARG A 34 -20.74 -11.82 -0.70
C ARG A 34 -21.70 -11.90 0.49
N ASN A 35 -21.22 -12.44 1.61
CA ASN A 35 -22.03 -12.68 2.81
C ASN A 35 -22.26 -11.41 3.64
N TYR A 36 -21.25 -10.54 3.75
CA TYR A 36 -21.33 -9.34 4.59
C TYR A 36 -21.52 -8.05 3.80
N PHE A 37 -21.12 -8.02 2.52
CA PHE A 37 -21.19 -6.83 1.67
C PHE A 37 -22.21 -6.99 0.53
N SER A 38 -23.37 -7.56 0.83
CA SER A 38 -24.47 -7.77 -0.13
C SER A 38 -25.06 -6.46 -0.68
N PHE A 39 -24.80 -5.32 -0.04
CA PHE A 39 -25.24 -4.00 -0.50
C PHE A 39 -24.43 -3.46 -1.69
N LEU A 40 -23.24 -4.01 -1.96
CA LEU A 40 -22.36 -3.58 -3.05
C LEU A 40 -22.67 -4.32 -4.35
N PRO A 41 -22.39 -3.72 -5.53
CA PRO A 41 -22.50 -4.42 -6.80
C PRO A 41 -21.56 -5.64 -6.86
N GLU A 42 -21.95 -6.68 -7.61
CA GLU A 42 -21.21 -7.95 -7.71
C GLU A 42 -19.73 -7.78 -8.05
N THR A 43 -19.41 -6.75 -8.84
CA THR A 43 -18.03 -6.41 -9.24
C THR A 43 -17.12 -6.09 -8.06
N LEU A 44 -17.67 -5.59 -6.95
CA LEU A 44 -16.94 -5.28 -5.71
C LEU A 44 -17.09 -6.38 -4.65
N GLN A 45 -18.09 -7.25 -4.77
CA GLN A 45 -18.27 -8.39 -3.86
C GLN A 45 -17.25 -9.50 -4.14
N ALA A 46 -16.88 -9.71 -5.41
CA ALA A 46 -15.91 -10.70 -5.84
C ALA A 46 -14.83 -10.06 -6.73
N PRO A 47 -13.97 -9.18 -6.19
CA PRO A 47 -12.93 -8.54 -6.96
C PRO A 47 -11.91 -9.59 -7.44
N GLY A 48 -11.43 -9.43 -8.68
CA GLY A 48 -10.34 -10.25 -9.20
C GLY A 48 -9.07 -10.08 -8.36
N PHE A 49 -8.22 -11.12 -8.33
CA PHE A 49 -6.97 -11.12 -7.56
C PHE A 49 -6.11 -9.86 -7.82
N TRP A 50 -5.93 -9.53 -9.10
CA TRP A 50 -5.15 -8.36 -9.52
C TRP A 50 -5.75 -7.02 -9.09
N ALA A 51 -7.08 -6.94 -8.91
CA ALA A 51 -7.71 -5.72 -8.40
C ALA A 51 -7.36 -5.51 -6.92
N VAL A 52 -7.35 -6.58 -6.12
CA VAL A 52 -6.92 -6.54 -4.72
C VAL A 52 -5.43 -6.17 -4.64
N VAL A 53 -4.58 -6.82 -5.44
CA VAL A 53 -3.14 -6.48 -5.53
C VAL A 53 -2.96 -4.99 -5.85
N GLY A 54 -3.68 -4.49 -6.87
CA GLY A 54 -3.66 -3.07 -7.25
C GLY A 54 -4.06 -2.13 -6.13
N ILE A 55 -5.08 -2.46 -5.34
CA ILE A 55 -5.52 -1.64 -4.19
C ILE A 55 -4.41 -1.55 -3.13
N PHE A 56 -3.77 -2.67 -2.78
CA PHE A 56 -2.66 -2.67 -1.82
C PHE A 56 -1.45 -1.87 -2.32
N ILE A 57 -1.14 -1.95 -3.61
CA ILE A 57 -0.07 -1.16 -4.23
C ILE A 57 -0.41 0.34 -4.21
N CYS A 58 -1.63 0.70 -4.62
CA CYS A 58 -2.11 2.08 -4.55
C CYS A 58 -2.08 2.63 -3.12
N PHE A 59 -2.44 1.82 -2.13
CA PHE A 59 -2.41 2.20 -0.73
C PHE A 59 -0.98 2.46 -0.23
N GLU A 60 -0.01 1.62 -0.62
CA GLU A 60 1.42 1.84 -0.33
C GLU A 60 1.95 3.12 -0.96
N ILE A 61 1.63 3.38 -2.24
CA ILE A 61 2.04 4.61 -2.92
C ILE A 61 1.40 5.82 -2.24
N LEU A 62 0.09 5.75 -1.95
CA LEU A 62 -0.64 6.83 -1.29
C LEU A 62 -0.08 7.10 0.11
N ARG A 63 0.23 6.06 0.87
CA ARG A 63 0.90 6.17 2.18
C ARG A 63 2.28 6.80 2.03
N GLY A 64 3.05 6.38 1.04
CA GLY A 64 4.35 6.97 0.71
C GLY A 64 4.25 8.46 0.36
N VAL A 65 3.23 8.88 -0.38
CA VAL A 65 3.01 10.30 -0.73
C VAL A 65 2.58 11.11 0.51
N ILE A 66 1.60 10.63 1.27
CA ILE A 66 1.06 11.33 2.44
C ILE A 66 2.13 11.47 3.54
N PHE A 67 2.90 10.42 3.82
CA PHE A 67 3.92 10.44 4.88
C PHE A 67 5.29 10.91 4.38
N GLY A 68 5.63 10.71 3.10
CA GLY A 68 6.90 11.11 2.49
C GLY A 68 7.00 12.60 2.16
N LEU A 69 5.88 13.30 1.97
CA LEU A 69 5.88 14.78 1.85
C LEU A 69 6.39 15.49 3.12
N LYS A 70 6.51 14.80 4.26
CA LYS A 70 6.99 15.40 5.51
C LYS A 70 8.52 15.51 5.62
N THR A 71 9.29 14.95 4.69
CA THR A 71 10.76 14.92 4.79
C THR A 71 11.50 15.99 3.99
N GLU A 72 10.82 16.84 3.22
CA GLU A 72 11.46 17.94 2.47
C GLU A 72 11.41 19.30 3.21
N THR A 73 11.64 19.31 4.52
CA THR A 73 11.99 20.53 5.25
C THR A 73 13.13 20.26 6.24
N LYS A 74 14.25 19.75 5.71
CA LYS A 74 15.57 19.97 6.31
C LYS A 74 16.56 20.40 5.22
N SER A 75 16.39 21.63 4.79
CA SER A 75 17.39 22.46 4.13
C SER A 75 17.14 23.86 4.69
N SER A 76 18.07 24.62 5.25
CA SER A 76 19.51 24.54 5.39
C SER A 76 19.87 25.51 6.51
N GLY A 77 20.89 25.23 7.31
CA GLY A 77 21.28 26.13 8.40
C GLY A 77 22.44 25.59 9.23
N GLY A 78 23.48 25.11 8.55
CA GLY A 78 24.82 25.09 9.12
C GLY A 78 25.42 26.49 8.95
N GLY A 79 25.81 27.10 10.06
CA GLY A 79 26.59 28.33 10.11
C GLY A 79 27.50 28.22 11.31
N ASP A 80 28.73 27.76 11.07
CA ASP A 80 29.87 27.88 11.96
C ASP A 80 30.08 29.37 12.30
N ASP A 81 30.06 29.73 13.58
CA ASP A 81 30.60 31.01 14.03
C ASP A 81 31.46 30.77 15.28
N LYS A 82 32.65 31.36 15.20
CA LYS A 82 33.85 31.24 16.06
C LYS A 82 33.64 31.46 17.56
#